data_AF-A0A1F5G5Y1-F1
#
_entry.id   AF-A0A1F5G5Y1-F1
#
_cell.length_a   1.000
_cell.length_b   1.000
_cell.length_c   1.000
_cell.angle_alpha   90.00
_cell.angle_beta   90.00
_cell.angle_gamma   90.00
#
_symmetry.space_group_name_H-M   'P 1'
#
loop_
_entity.id
_entity.type
_entity.pdbx_description
1 polymer ?
#
loop_
_entity_poly.entity_id
_entity_poly.type
_entity_poly.pdbx_seq_one_letter_code
_entity_poly.pdbx_strand_id
1 'polypeptide(L)'
;MSKYLLNKAIKDTQKVANKMPGNKDWVVHTRFVELVEEVGELANAIQTDEGYKSKSRKKSEVVDSICDILWEILLIAGLYKVDLDWEYPKVLKQINKRRKAGEFEHI
;
A
#
# COMPACT_ATOMS: atom_id res chain seq x y z
N MET A 1 14.62 4.21 -19.11
CA MET A 1 13.52 4.38 -18.13
C MET A 1 14.15 4.53 -16.77
N SER A 2 13.78 5.55 -15.99
CA SER A 2 14.19 5.65 -14.59
C SER A 2 13.84 4.34 -13.90
N LYS A 3 14.82 3.66 -13.30
CA LYS A 3 14.57 2.44 -12.53
C LYS A 3 13.78 2.88 -11.29
N TYR A 4 12.60 2.32 -11.09
CA TYR A 4 11.88 2.54 -9.84
C TYR A 4 12.75 2.03 -8.67
N LEU A 5 12.55 2.60 -7.49
CA LEU A 5 13.27 2.22 -6.27
C LEU A 5 12.37 1.42 -5.32
N LEU A 6 11.40 0.67 -5.87
CA LEU A 6 10.41 -0.07 -5.08
C LEU A 6 11.06 -1.26 -4.38
N ASN A 7 11.98 -1.96 -5.04
CA ASN A 7 12.74 -3.02 -4.38
C ASN A 7 13.67 -2.47 -3.28
N LYS A 8 14.14 -1.22 -3.43
CA LYS A 8 14.88 -0.55 -2.36
C LYS A 8 13.95 -0.23 -1.19
N ALA A 9 12.74 0.26 -1.46
CA ALA A 9 11.72 0.50 -0.45
C ALA A 9 11.38 -0.78 0.34
N ILE A 10 11.17 -1.92 -0.34
CA ILE A 10 10.99 -3.23 0.31
C ILE A 10 12.13 -3.51 1.30
N LYS A 11 13.39 -3.36 0.85
CA LYS A 11 14.57 -3.64 1.68
C LYS A 11 14.67 -2.70 2.88
N ASP A 12 14.40 -1.42 2.69
CA ASP A 12 14.45 -0.44 3.76
C ASP A 12 13.34 -0.69 4.79
N THR A 13 12.12 -1.00 4.34
CA THR A 13 10.99 -1.39 5.19
C THR A 13 11.33 -2.65 6.00
N GLN A 14 11.82 -3.71 5.35
CA GLN A 14 12.23 -4.94 6.04
C GLN A 14 13.35 -4.69 7.05
N LYS A 15 14.31 -3.81 6.74
CA LYS A 15 15.40 -3.44 7.66
C LYS A 15 14.88 -2.79 8.94
N VAL A 16 13.81 -1.99 8.86
CA VAL A 16 13.15 -1.41 10.03
C VAL A 16 12.31 -2.46 10.75
N ALA A 17 11.46 -3.19 10.02
CA ALA A 17 10.58 -4.22 10.60
C ALA A 17 11.35 -5.32 11.36
N ASN A 18 12.51 -5.73 10.86
CA ASN A 18 13.37 -6.73 11.51
C ASN A 18 13.91 -6.29 12.89
N LYS A 19 13.81 -5.00 13.22
CA LYS A 19 14.17 -4.47 14.54
C LYS A 19 12.98 -4.38 15.49
N MET A 20 11.77 -4.61 15.00
CA MET A 20 10.55 -4.51 15.81
C MET A 20 10.39 -5.77 16.68
N PRO A 21 10.03 -5.63 17.97
CA PRO A 21 9.68 -6.76 18.82
C PRO A 21 8.56 -7.59 18.19
N GLY A 22 8.68 -8.92 18.24
CA GLY A 22 7.64 -9.83 17.72
C GLY A 22 7.55 -9.95 16.20
N ASN A 23 8.36 -9.22 15.41
CA ASN A 23 8.30 -9.28 13.94
C ASN A 23 8.44 -10.70 13.36
N LYS A 24 9.23 -11.57 14.03
CA LYS A 24 9.40 -12.99 13.64
C LYS A 24 8.09 -13.79 13.69
N ASP A 25 7.13 -13.34 14.47
CA ASP A 25 5.83 -13.98 14.67
C ASP A 25 4.78 -13.40 13.70
N TRP A 26 5.09 -12.30 13.00
CA TRP A 26 4.21 -11.63 12.04
C TRP A 26 4.39 -12.25 10.66
N VAL A 27 3.79 -13.43 10.50
CA VAL A 27 3.71 -14.12 9.21
C VAL A 27 2.70 -13.43 8.28
N VAL A 28 2.66 -13.88 7.02
CA VAL A 28 1.93 -13.19 5.96
C VAL A 28 0.44 -12.97 6.23
N HIS A 29 -0.22 -13.87 6.97
CA HIS A 29 -1.64 -13.70 7.30
C HIS A 29 -1.86 -12.54 8.28
N THR A 30 -0.97 -12.36 9.27
CA THR A 30 -1.02 -11.23 10.20
C THR A 30 -0.83 -9.92 9.44
N ARG A 31 0.19 -9.86 8.58
CA ARG A 31 0.45 -8.70 7.71
C ARG A 31 -0.74 -8.32 6.83
N PHE A 32 -1.44 -9.32 6.30
CA PHE A 32 -2.65 -9.06 5.51
C PHE A 32 -3.82 -8.54 6.36
N VAL A 33 -3.96 -8.99 7.61
CA VAL A 33 -4.96 -8.45 8.55
C VAL A 33 -4.65 -6.99 8.87
N GLU A 34 -3.40 -6.65 9.19
CA GLU A 34 -2.96 -5.28 9.43
C GLU A 34 -3.22 -4.41 8.19
N LEU A 35 -2.89 -4.88 6.98
CA LEU A 35 -3.21 -4.17 5.74
C LEU A 35 -4.70 -3.83 5.63
N VAL A 36 -5.59 -4.76 5.97
CA VAL A 36 -7.04 -4.53 5.91
C VAL A 36 -7.49 -3.51 6.97
N GLU A 37 -6.87 -3.52 8.15
CA GLU A 37 -7.09 -2.51 9.19
C GLU A 37 -6.70 -1.11 8.68
N GLU A 38 -5.52 -0.96 8.07
CA GLU A 38 -5.03 0.31 7.51
C GLU A 38 -5.89 0.82 6.34
N VAL A 39 -6.50 -0.09 5.57
CA VAL A 39 -7.49 0.31 4.56
C VAL A 39 -8.77 0.86 5.22
N GLY A 40 -9.18 0.29 6.36
CA GLY A 40 -10.32 0.80 7.14
C GLY A 40 -10.04 2.15 7.79
N GLU A 41 -8.82 2.36 8.28
CA GLU A 41 -8.26 3.62 8.76
C GLU A 41 -8.34 4.70 7.66
N LEU A 42 -7.80 4.41 6.48
CA LEU A 42 -7.85 5.31 5.32
C LEU A 42 -9.29 5.67 4.94
N ALA A 43 -10.18 4.69 4.90
CA ALA A 43 -11.59 4.92 4.61
C ALA A 43 -12.27 5.82 5.66
N ASN A 44 -11.89 5.71 6.94
CA ASN A 44 -12.35 6.61 7.99
C ASN A 44 -11.81 8.03 7.77
N ALA A 45 -10.50 8.16 7.54
CA ALA A 45 -9.82 9.44 7.36
C ALA A 45 -10.44 10.25 6.19
N ILE A 46 -10.63 9.61 5.03
CA ILE A 46 -11.29 10.21 3.87
C ILE A 46 -12.70 10.70 4.22
N GLN A 47 -13.52 9.84 4.83
CA GLN A 47 -14.88 10.22 5.21
C GLN A 47 -14.93 11.39 6.20
N THR A 48 -13.97 11.49 7.12
CA THR A 48 -13.90 12.62 8.05
C THR A 48 -13.41 13.91 7.40
N ASP A 49 -12.43 13.83 6.51
CA ASP A 49 -11.87 14.99 5.81
C ASP A 49 -12.86 15.56 4.77
N GLU A 50 -13.63 14.70 4.10
CA GLU A 50 -14.69 15.08 3.17
C GLU A 50 -16.01 15.47 3.86
N GLY A 51 -16.10 15.35 5.19
CA GLY A 51 -17.26 15.77 5.97
C GLY A 51 -18.44 14.79 6.01
N TYR A 52 -18.27 13.57 5.49
CA TYR A 52 -19.26 12.48 5.61
C TYR A 52 -19.30 11.85 7.01
N LYS A 53 -18.26 12.05 7.81
CA LYS A 53 -18.20 11.70 9.24
C LYS A 53 -17.74 12.90 10.07
N SER A 54 -18.18 12.94 11.33
CA SER A 54 -17.70 13.94 12.29
C SER A 54 -16.18 13.88 12.44
N LYS A 55 -15.52 15.03 12.52
CA LYS A 55 -14.08 15.13 12.81
C LYS A 55 -13.68 14.47 14.13
N SER A 56 -14.59 14.40 15.11
CA SER A 56 -14.35 13.67 16.36
C SER A 56 -14.23 12.16 16.20
N ARG A 57 -14.56 11.61 15.02
CA ARG A 57 -14.44 10.19 14.67
C ARG A 57 -13.19 9.88 13.86
N LYS A 58 -12.32 10.87 13.62
CA LYS A 58 -11.08 10.72 12.88
C LYS A 58 -10.13 9.81 13.65
N LYS A 59 -9.69 8.74 13.01
CA LYS A 59 -8.76 7.76 13.57
C LYS A 59 -7.31 8.10 13.25
N SER A 60 -7.07 8.57 12.03
CA SER A 60 -5.75 8.87 11.49
C SER A 60 -5.85 9.94 10.39
N GLU A 61 -4.72 10.53 10.02
CA GLU A 61 -4.63 11.41 8.86
C GLU A 61 -4.55 10.58 7.57
N VAL A 62 -5.06 11.11 6.46
CA VAL A 62 -5.02 10.40 5.15
C VAL A 62 -3.60 10.01 4.76
N VAL A 63 -2.61 10.88 5.02
CA VAL A 63 -1.21 10.60 4.71
C VAL A 63 -0.63 9.46 5.54
N ASP A 64 -1.03 9.36 6.81
CA ASP A 64 -0.55 8.31 7.73
C ASP A 64 -1.08 6.96 7.26
N SER A 65 -2.39 6.83 7.05
CA SER A 65 -3.00 5.56 6.60
C SER A 65 -2.48 5.13 5.22
N ILE A 66 -2.19 6.06 4.30
CA ILE A 66 -1.56 5.72 3.01
C ILE A 66 -0.16 5.13 3.22
N CYS A 67 0.64 5.73 4.10
CA CYS A 67 1.97 5.25 4.43
C CYS A 67 1.92 3.88 5.13
N ASP A 68 0.95 3.65 6.01
CA ASP A 68 0.79 2.38 6.73
C ASP A 68 0.32 1.26 5.79
N ILE A 69 -0.58 1.56 4.85
CA ILE A 69 -0.91 0.64 3.74
C ILE A 69 0.33 0.30 2.90
N LEU A 70 1.13 1.30 2.54
CA LEU A 70 2.36 1.08 1.77
C LEU A 70 3.36 0.23 2.55
N TRP A 71 3.48 0.46 3.85
CA TRP A 71 4.33 -0.32 4.74
C TRP A 71 3.96 -1.81 4.71
N GLU A 72 2.68 -2.14 4.91
CA GLU A 72 2.22 -3.53 4.90
C GLU A 72 2.33 -4.18 3.51
N ILE A 73 2.02 -3.46 2.44
CA ILE A 73 2.21 -3.95 1.06
C ILE A 73 3.68 -4.29 0.79
N LEU A 74 4.61 -3.43 1.20
CA LEU A 74 6.05 -3.65 0.99
C LEU A 74 6.57 -4.85 1.79
N LEU A 75 6.07 -5.06 3.01
CA LEU A 75 6.41 -6.24 3.81
C LEU A 75 5.87 -7.53 3.18
N ILE A 76 4.61 -7.53 2.73
CA ILE A 76 4.00 -8.66 2.02
C ILE A 76 4.76 -8.97 0.73
N ALA A 77 5.08 -7.95 -0.09
CA ALA A 77 5.87 -8.09 -1.30
C ALA A 77 7.25 -8.70 -1.00
N GLY A 78 7.90 -8.26 0.09
CA GLY A 78 9.16 -8.80 0.56
C GLY A 78 9.09 -10.27 1.00
N LEU A 79 8.00 -10.69 1.67
CA LEU A 79 7.77 -12.09 2.08
C LEU A 79 7.60 -13.01 0.85
N TYR A 80 6.88 -12.55 -0.17
CA TYR A 80 6.70 -13.28 -1.43
C TYR A 80 7.84 -13.09 -2.44
N LYS A 81 8.87 -12.29 -2.11
CA LYS A 81 10.02 -11.99 -2.98
C LYS A 81 9.60 -11.42 -4.34
N VAL A 82 8.58 -10.55 -4.34
CA VAL A 82 8.10 -9.88 -5.55
C VAL A 82 9.11 -8.84 -6.01
N ASP A 83 9.49 -8.88 -7.28
CA ASP A 83 10.31 -7.83 -7.92
C ASP A 83 9.41 -6.68 -8.39
N LEU A 84 9.17 -5.70 -7.52
CA LEU A 84 8.29 -4.58 -7.84
C LEU A 84 8.88 -3.62 -8.88
N ASP A 85 10.22 -3.51 -8.98
CA ASP A 85 10.85 -2.71 -10.03
C ASP A 85 10.60 -3.33 -11.42
N TRP A 86 10.42 -4.64 -11.50
CA TRP A 86 10.09 -5.38 -12.72
C TRP A 86 8.58 -5.45 -12.99
N GLU A 87 7.76 -5.72 -11.96
CA GLU A 87 6.33 -5.98 -12.14
C GLU A 87 5.49 -4.71 -12.24
N TYR A 88 5.76 -3.68 -11.43
CA TYR A 88 4.93 -2.46 -11.43
C TYR A 88 4.93 -1.70 -12.77
N PRO A 89 6.05 -1.58 -13.52
CA PRO A 89 6.03 -0.98 -14.84
C PRO A 89 5.12 -1.71 -15.84
N LYS A 90 4.95 -3.04 -15.70
CA LYS A 90 4.05 -3.82 -16.56
C LYS A 90 2.61 -3.44 -16.30
N VAL A 91 2.23 -3.27 -15.03
CA VAL A 91 0.91 -2.78 -14.63
C VAL A 91 0.63 -1.40 -15.23
N LEU A 92 1.58 -0.46 -15.10
CA LEU A 92 1.43 0.87 -15.70
C LEU A 92 1.28 0.82 -17.23
N LYS A 93 2.07 -0.02 -17.90
CA LYS A 93 1.96 -0.23 -19.36
C LYS A 93 0.61 -0.82 -19.73
N GLN A 94 0.11 -1.80 -18.97
CA GLN A 94 -1.19 -2.44 -19.20
C GLN A 94 -2.32 -1.44 -19.01
N ILE A 95 -2.35 -0.69 -17.91
CA ILE A 95 -3.38 0.34 -17.64
C ILE A 95 -3.37 1.39 -18.76
N ASN A 96 -2.20 1.90 -19.16
CA ASN A 96 -2.12 2.87 -20.24
C ASN A 96 -2.56 2.29 -21.60
N LYS A 97 -2.30 1.01 -21.86
CA LYS A 97 -2.80 0.32 -23.06
C LYS A 97 -4.33 0.27 -23.07
N ARG A 98 -4.94 -0.15 -21.96
CA ARG A 98 -6.40 -0.21 -21.78
C ARG A 98 -7.05 1.17 -21.95
N ARG A 99 -6.42 2.20 -21.38
CA ARG A 99 -6.83 3.60 -21.55
C ARG A 99 -6.83 4.04 -23.02
N LYS A 100 -5.79 3.72 -23.77
CA LYS A 100 -5.72 4.05 -25.21
C LYS A 100 -6.70 3.25 -26.07
N ALA A 101 -7.19 2.12 -25.58
CA ALA A 101 -8.17 1.29 -26.25
C ALA A 101 -9.62 1.71 -25.95
N GLY A 102 -9.85 2.77 -25.16
CA GLY A 102 -11.19 3.26 -24.82
C GLY A 102 -11.91 2.43 -23.74
N GLU A 103 -11.24 1.49 -23.06
CA GLU A 103 -11.88 0.60 -22.07
C GLU A 103 -12.41 1.30 -20.81
N PHE A 104 -12.10 2.59 -20.61
CA PHE A 104 -12.57 3.38 -19.48
C PHE A 104 -13.57 4.48 -19.90
N GLU A 105 -13.96 4.54 -21.17
CA GLU A 105 -14.88 5.56 -21.71
C GLU A 105 -16.37 5.20 -21.48
N HIS A 106 -16.65 4.39 -20.46
CA HIS A 106 -18.01 3.98 -20.08
C HIS A 106 -18.74 5.03 -19.23
N ILE A 107 -18.42 6.32 -19.41
CA ILE A 107 -19.09 7.43 -18.72
C ILE A 107 -20.02 8.15 -19.69
#